data_AF-A0A6C0PCY9-F1
#
_entry.id   AF-A0A6C0PCY9-F1
#
_cell.length_a   1.000
_cell.length_b   1.000
_cell.length_c   1.000
_cell.angle_alpha   90.00
_cell.angle_beta   90.00
_cell.angle_gamma   90.00
#
_symmetry.space_group_name_H-M   'P 1'
#
loop_
_entity.id
_entity.type
_entity.pdbx_description
1 polymer ?
#
loop_
_entity_poly.entity_id
_entity_poly.type
_entity_poly.pdbx_seq_one_letter_code
_entity_poly.pdbx_strand_id
1 'polypeptide(L)'
;MPVMNPKTGEMDHVDLSIVNKIIVEPEYLHDFDMNEKKKIDFSIIGDEEANIVTFQAMFPLETRSTRAFKSEQFETIMSRVVHSDTQLRLEQTEEFKNATDSMIENYISNQRGDGKLFSRIDEIVSLDNGIGIIHDLKANQDVGTFETLVFCVKKNTNETHFDILDILSGVRSMKDLLDDPTRYRFSYYALDTQTIYEFIVLESGRGVLALDETLEGHSDQSIRMNHVQMEIRSLETEKDKVLLIEKANETKNTLRGVASDDFLHSQYVEQFNSARFDILKVSEQKAKKAQMMNKYADLELF
;
A
#
# COMPACT_ATOMS: atom_id res chain seq x y z
N MET A 1 31.00 -19.74 -16.43
CA MET A 1 31.81 -20.84 -15.86
C MET A 1 31.00 -22.10 -16.07
N PRO A 2 31.59 -23.20 -16.55
CA PRO A 2 30.83 -24.41 -16.78
C PRO A 2 30.23 -24.94 -15.46
N VAL A 3 29.02 -25.47 -15.54
CA VAL A 3 28.20 -26.01 -14.45
C VAL A 3 28.37 -27.52 -14.42
N MET A 4 28.61 -28.10 -13.24
CA MET A 4 28.74 -29.55 -13.12
C MET A 4 27.41 -30.24 -13.45
N ASN A 5 27.44 -31.13 -14.43
CA ASN A 5 26.32 -31.93 -14.82
C ASN A 5 26.03 -32.99 -13.73
N PRO A 6 24.84 -33.01 -13.13
CA PRO A 6 24.55 -33.90 -12.01
C PRO A 6 24.48 -35.39 -12.42
N LYS A 7 24.39 -35.70 -13.72
CA LYS A 7 24.37 -37.08 -14.23
C LYS A 7 25.75 -37.59 -14.62
N THR A 8 26.59 -36.74 -15.20
CA THR A 8 27.90 -37.15 -15.73
C THR A 8 29.07 -36.74 -14.83
N GLY A 9 28.89 -35.75 -13.96
CA GLY A 9 29.96 -35.17 -13.13
C GLY A 9 30.93 -34.28 -13.92
N GLU A 10 30.69 -34.05 -15.20
CA GLU A 10 31.51 -33.20 -16.07
C GLU A 10 31.08 -31.73 -15.97
N MET A 11 31.99 -30.81 -16.28
CA MET A 11 31.72 -29.38 -16.27
C MET A 11 31.19 -28.95 -17.66
N ASP A 12 29.88 -28.71 -17.76
CA ASP A 12 29.18 -28.37 -19.02
C ASP A 12 28.72 -26.91 -19.04
N HIS A 13 28.67 -26.29 -20.23
CA HIS A 13 28.00 -25.00 -20.38
C HIS A 13 26.48 -25.14 -20.28
N VAL A 14 25.78 -24.08 -19.86
CA VAL A 14 24.31 -24.11 -19.81
C VAL A 14 23.77 -24.11 -21.23
N ASP A 15 23.06 -25.17 -21.58
CA ASP A 15 22.34 -25.28 -22.85
C ASP A 15 21.11 -24.35 -22.84
N LEU A 16 21.18 -23.29 -23.64
CA LEU A 16 20.12 -22.28 -23.74
C LEU A 16 18.85 -22.83 -24.38
N SER A 17 18.91 -23.93 -25.15
CA SER A 17 17.72 -24.55 -25.74
C SER A 17 16.78 -25.19 -24.72
N ILE A 18 17.27 -25.44 -23.50
CA ILE A 18 16.51 -26.13 -22.44
C ILE A 18 16.24 -25.27 -21.21
N VAL A 19 16.70 -24.02 -21.14
CA VAL A 19 16.46 -23.14 -19.96
C VAL A 19 14.99 -22.86 -19.73
N ASN A 20 14.15 -22.97 -20.77
CA ASN A 20 12.70 -22.86 -20.69
C ASN A 20 12.03 -24.00 -19.89
N LYS A 21 12.76 -25.07 -19.58
CA LYS A 21 12.28 -26.17 -18.72
C LYS A 21 12.49 -25.89 -17.24
N ILE A 22 13.22 -24.82 -16.88
CA ILE A 22 13.42 -24.43 -15.49
C ILE A 22 12.09 -23.89 -14.95
N ILE A 23 11.59 -24.52 -13.89
CA ILE A 23 10.36 -24.11 -13.22
C ILE A 23 10.73 -23.07 -12.15
N VAL A 24 10.07 -21.92 -12.21
CA VAL A 24 10.16 -20.86 -11.21
C VAL A 24 8.81 -20.79 -10.50
N GLU A 25 8.82 -20.74 -9.16
CA GLU A 25 7.58 -20.63 -8.39
C GLU A 25 6.86 -19.32 -8.72
N PRO A 26 5.52 -19.34 -8.84
CA PRO A 26 4.76 -18.14 -9.08
C PRO A 26 4.70 -17.25 -7.84
N GLU A 27 4.58 -15.96 -8.07
CA GLU A 27 4.25 -14.97 -7.04
C GLU A 27 2.78 -14.58 -7.13
N TYR A 28 2.29 -13.90 -6.09
CA TYR A 28 0.90 -13.49 -6.02
C TYR A 28 0.76 -12.06 -5.53
N LEU A 29 -0.12 -11.31 -6.19
CA LEU A 29 -0.56 -9.99 -5.75
C LEU A 29 -2.00 -10.07 -5.27
N HIS A 30 -2.38 -9.18 -4.37
CA HIS A 30 -3.76 -8.91 -4.07
C HIS A 30 -4.25 -7.73 -4.91
N ASP A 31 -5.37 -7.93 -5.59
CA ASP A 31 -6.12 -6.94 -6.34
C ASP A 31 -7.24 -6.42 -5.44
N PHE A 32 -7.16 -5.15 -5.01
CA PHE A 32 -8.13 -4.56 -4.08
C PHE A 32 -9.44 -4.18 -4.78
N ASP A 33 -9.41 -3.94 -6.09
CA ASP A 33 -10.60 -3.61 -6.88
C ASP A 33 -11.53 -4.83 -7.00
N MET A 34 -10.93 -6.00 -7.23
CA MET A 34 -11.65 -7.28 -7.33
C MET A 34 -11.68 -8.06 -6.01
N ASN A 35 -10.94 -7.60 -5.00
CA ASN A 35 -10.72 -8.27 -3.71
C ASN A 35 -10.30 -9.75 -3.87
N GLU A 36 -9.33 -10.01 -4.74
CA GLU A 36 -8.87 -11.36 -5.06
C GLU A 36 -7.36 -11.49 -5.22
N LYS A 37 -6.85 -12.72 -5.17
CA LYS A 37 -5.44 -13.01 -5.44
C LYS A 37 -5.22 -13.21 -6.93
N LYS A 38 -4.25 -12.50 -7.48
CA LYS A 38 -3.82 -12.63 -8.87
C LYS A 38 -2.44 -13.24 -8.94
N LYS A 39 -2.30 -14.26 -9.77
CA LYS A 39 -1.05 -15.00 -9.98
C LYS A 39 -0.11 -14.22 -10.91
N ILE A 40 1.18 -14.23 -10.62
CA ILE A 40 2.26 -13.83 -11.51
C ILE A 40 3.02 -15.08 -11.91
N ASP A 41 3.03 -15.38 -13.20
CA ASP A 41 3.77 -16.51 -13.74
C ASP A 41 5.14 -16.06 -14.24
N PHE A 42 6.18 -16.80 -13.85
CA PHE A 42 7.54 -16.55 -14.30
C PHE A 42 8.00 -17.63 -15.28
N SER A 43 8.78 -17.20 -16.27
CA SER A 43 9.40 -18.10 -17.24
C SER A 43 10.79 -17.62 -17.62
N ILE A 44 11.61 -18.54 -18.10
CA ILE A 44 12.97 -18.27 -18.56
C ILE A 44 13.05 -18.64 -20.04
N ILE A 45 13.59 -17.75 -20.86
CA ILE A 45 13.70 -17.92 -22.31
C ILE A 45 15.17 -17.75 -22.69
N GLY A 46 15.74 -18.75 -23.35
CA GLY A 46 17.10 -18.68 -23.90
C GLY A 46 17.08 -18.17 -25.33
N ASP A 47 18.01 -17.27 -25.65
CA ASP A 47 18.30 -16.81 -27.00
C ASP A 47 19.76 -17.17 -27.34
N GLU A 48 19.94 -18.18 -28.18
CA GLU A 48 21.26 -18.68 -28.61
C GLU A 48 22.00 -17.68 -29.50
N GLU A 49 21.28 -16.95 -30.35
CA GLU A 49 21.89 -15.99 -31.29
C GLU A 49 22.40 -14.76 -30.53
N ALA A 50 21.60 -14.25 -29.60
CA ALA A 50 21.96 -13.10 -28.77
C ALA A 50 22.82 -13.47 -27.56
N ASN A 51 22.95 -14.77 -27.25
CA ASN A 51 23.65 -15.30 -26.07
C ASN A 51 23.12 -14.72 -24.75
N ILE A 52 21.79 -14.63 -24.64
CA ILE A 52 21.06 -14.00 -23.53
C ILE A 52 20.03 -14.97 -22.95
N VAL A 53 19.83 -14.87 -21.64
CA VAL A 53 18.73 -15.50 -20.92
C VAL A 53 17.76 -14.42 -20.46
N THR A 54 16.52 -14.50 -20.90
CA THR A 54 15.46 -13.58 -20.52
C THR A 54 14.61 -14.20 -19.43
N PHE A 55 14.59 -13.57 -18.26
CA PHE A 55 13.62 -13.85 -17.21
C PHE A 55 12.38 -13.00 -17.46
N GLN A 56 11.23 -13.65 -17.63
CA GLN A 56 9.97 -13.01 -17.99
C GLN A 56 8.95 -13.22 -16.88
N ALA A 57 8.25 -12.15 -16.51
CA ALA A 57 7.09 -12.15 -15.66
C ALA A 57 5.82 -11.85 -16.48
N MET A 58 4.80 -12.68 -16.34
CA MET A 58 3.46 -12.46 -16.84
C MET A 58 2.57 -11.99 -15.68
N PHE A 59 2.26 -10.70 -15.69
CA PHE A 59 1.40 -10.08 -14.70
C PHE A 59 -0.08 -10.22 -15.08
N PRO A 60 -1.00 -9.91 -14.14
CA PRO A 60 -2.41 -9.79 -14.44
C PRO A 60 -2.64 -8.78 -15.59
N LEU A 61 -3.79 -8.91 -16.26
CA LEU A 61 -4.13 -8.08 -17.43
C LEU A 61 -3.16 -8.23 -18.62
N GLU A 62 -2.51 -9.38 -18.73
CA GLU A 62 -1.58 -9.74 -19.82
C GLU A 62 -0.36 -8.81 -19.94
N THR A 63 -0.01 -8.10 -18.86
CA THR A 63 1.16 -7.22 -18.85
C THR A 63 2.44 -8.06 -18.75
N ARG A 64 3.38 -7.83 -19.65
CA ARG A 64 4.67 -8.55 -19.68
C ARG A 64 5.79 -7.64 -19.20
N SER A 65 6.62 -8.18 -18.32
CA SER A 65 7.89 -7.56 -17.95
C SER A 65 9.03 -8.56 -18.14
N THR A 66 10.20 -8.07 -18.53
CA THR A 66 11.35 -8.92 -18.82
C THR A 66 12.63 -8.34 -18.26
N ARG A 67 13.52 -9.22 -17.80
CA ARG A 67 14.89 -8.91 -17.43
C ARG A 67 15.84 -9.82 -18.20
N ALA A 68 16.77 -9.23 -18.94
CA ALA A 68 17.80 -9.96 -19.65
C ALA A 68 19.05 -10.14 -18.79
N PHE A 69 19.63 -11.33 -18.84
CA PHE A 69 20.93 -11.69 -18.28
C PHE A 69 21.84 -12.18 -19.40
N LYS A 70 23.12 -11.84 -19.35
CA LYS A 70 24.11 -12.49 -20.23
C LYS A 70 24.22 -13.96 -19.84
N SER A 71 24.42 -14.85 -20.81
CA SER A 71 24.57 -16.29 -20.53
C SER A 71 25.66 -16.58 -19.48
N GLU A 72 26.83 -15.95 -19.57
CA GLU A 72 27.92 -16.10 -18.60
C GLU A 72 27.50 -15.75 -17.15
N GLN A 73 26.66 -14.72 -17.01
CA GLN A 73 26.11 -14.33 -15.70
C GLN A 73 25.11 -15.39 -15.22
N PHE A 74 24.23 -15.87 -16.11
CA PHE A 74 23.27 -16.91 -15.79
C PHE A 74 23.95 -18.23 -15.41
N GLU A 75 25.01 -18.64 -16.12
CA GLU A 75 25.84 -19.80 -15.77
C GLU A 75 26.43 -19.68 -14.36
N THR A 76 26.94 -18.50 -14.01
CA THR A 76 27.47 -18.23 -12.66
C THR A 76 26.38 -18.39 -11.60
N ILE A 77 25.18 -17.87 -11.86
CA ILE A 77 24.02 -18.01 -10.97
C ILE A 77 23.66 -19.50 -10.81
N MET A 78 23.49 -20.22 -11.92
CA MET A 78 23.15 -21.64 -11.93
C MET A 78 24.21 -22.50 -11.23
N SER A 79 25.50 -22.21 -11.46
CA SER A 79 26.58 -22.90 -10.77
C SER A 79 26.48 -22.72 -9.26
N ARG A 80 26.20 -21.51 -8.76
CA ARG A 80 26.02 -21.30 -7.31
C ARG A 80 24.82 -22.06 -6.77
N VAL A 81 23.70 -22.08 -7.49
CA VAL A 81 22.48 -22.81 -7.10
C VAL A 81 22.72 -24.32 -7.04
N VAL A 82 23.44 -24.88 -8.00
CA VAL A 82 23.71 -26.34 -8.07
C VAL A 82 24.74 -26.78 -7.03
N HIS A 83 25.73 -25.94 -6.73
CA HIS A 83 26.83 -26.27 -5.82
C HIS A 83 26.67 -25.70 -4.41
N SER A 84 25.58 -24.98 -4.11
CA SER A 84 25.30 -24.55 -2.75
C SER A 84 24.87 -25.76 -1.91
N ASP A 85 25.49 -25.95 -0.75
CA ASP A 85 25.07 -26.97 0.24
C ASP A 85 23.67 -26.69 0.82
N THR A 86 23.11 -25.52 0.54
CA THR A 86 21.74 -25.14 0.88
C THR A 86 20.79 -25.46 -0.29
N GLN A 87 19.54 -25.84 0.01
CA GLN A 87 18.47 -26.02 -0.98
C GLN A 87 18.02 -24.65 -1.56
N LEU A 88 18.96 -23.87 -2.07
CA LEU A 88 18.71 -22.56 -2.63
C LEU A 88 17.99 -22.73 -3.98
N ARG A 89 16.83 -22.12 -4.13
CA ARG A 89 16.12 -22.08 -5.42
C ARG A 89 16.59 -20.90 -6.26
N LEU A 90 16.36 -20.95 -7.56
CA LEU A 90 16.83 -19.90 -8.48
C LEU A 90 16.24 -18.53 -8.14
N GLU A 91 14.94 -18.48 -7.83
CA GLU A 91 14.21 -17.27 -7.42
C GLU A 91 14.69 -16.68 -6.09
N GLN A 92 15.43 -17.45 -5.30
CA GLN A 92 15.99 -17.00 -4.02
C GLN A 92 17.40 -16.40 -4.17
N THR A 93 18.00 -16.49 -5.36
CA THR A 93 19.27 -15.79 -5.64
C THR A 93 19.05 -14.29 -5.69
N GLU A 94 20.03 -13.51 -5.23
CA GLU A 94 19.93 -12.05 -5.15
C GLU A 94 19.59 -11.42 -6.52
N GLU A 95 20.16 -11.94 -7.61
CA GLU A 95 19.93 -11.41 -8.95
C GLU A 95 18.49 -11.62 -9.42
N PHE A 96 17.92 -12.81 -9.17
CA PHE A 96 16.52 -13.09 -9.52
C PHE A 96 15.56 -12.42 -8.56
N LYS A 97 15.86 -12.38 -7.26
CA LYS A 97 15.05 -11.66 -6.28
C LYS A 97 14.96 -10.17 -6.62
N ASN A 98 16.07 -9.51 -6.89
CA ASN A 98 16.09 -8.09 -7.29
C ASN A 98 15.36 -7.86 -8.62
N ALA A 99 15.46 -8.80 -9.57
CA ALA A 99 14.73 -8.72 -10.83
C ALA A 99 13.22 -8.87 -10.62
N THR A 100 12.79 -9.89 -9.87
CA THR A 100 11.39 -10.09 -9.45
C THR A 100 10.87 -8.85 -8.74
N ASP A 101 11.64 -8.33 -7.79
CA ASP A 101 11.23 -7.20 -6.97
C ASP A 101 10.99 -5.96 -7.82
N SER A 102 11.97 -5.62 -8.67
CA SER A 102 11.88 -4.49 -9.60
C SER A 102 10.72 -4.63 -10.57
N MET A 103 10.47 -5.84 -11.10
CA MET A 103 9.37 -6.06 -12.04
C MET A 103 8.01 -5.91 -11.36
N ILE A 104 7.85 -6.43 -10.14
CA ILE A 104 6.60 -6.31 -9.38
C ILE A 104 6.36 -4.86 -8.98
N GLU A 105 7.37 -4.15 -8.47
CA GLU A 105 7.24 -2.75 -8.07
C GLU A 105 6.87 -1.85 -9.25
N ASN A 106 7.50 -2.05 -10.41
CA ASN A 106 7.16 -1.33 -11.63
C ASN A 106 5.72 -1.61 -12.06
N TYR A 107 5.27 -2.87 -11.99
CA TYR A 107 3.88 -3.21 -12.29
C TYR A 107 2.91 -2.52 -11.33
N ILE A 108 3.12 -2.62 -10.01
CA ILE A 108 2.27 -2.00 -8.98
C ILE A 108 2.22 -0.47 -9.18
N SER A 109 3.36 0.17 -9.41
CA SER A 109 3.46 1.61 -9.63
C SER A 109 2.68 2.06 -10.87
N ASN A 110 2.84 1.34 -12.00
CA ASN A 110 2.11 1.63 -13.23
C ASN A 110 0.59 1.45 -13.05
N GLN A 111 0.17 0.36 -12.40
CA GLN A 111 -1.26 0.12 -12.14
C GLN A 111 -1.86 1.17 -11.20
N ARG A 112 -1.09 1.66 -10.22
CA ARG A 112 -1.52 2.77 -9.35
C ARG A 112 -1.75 4.05 -10.16
N GLY A 113 -0.89 4.34 -11.13
CA GLY A 113 -1.09 5.45 -12.08
C GLY A 113 -2.38 5.33 -12.90
N ASP A 114 -2.83 4.10 -13.16
CA ASP A 114 -4.10 3.79 -13.82
C ASP A 114 -5.30 3.71 -12.85
N GLY A 115 -5.11 4.04 -11.57
CA GLY A 115 -6.15 4.02 -10.55
C GLY A 115 -6.49 2.63 -10.01
N LYS A 116 -5.65 1.62 -10.24
CA LYS A 116 -5.82 0.26 -9.71
C LYS A 116 -4.88 -0.02 -8.56
N LEU A 117 -5.37 -0.67 -7.52
CA LEU A 117 -4.58 -0.95 -6.33
C LEU A 117 -4.18 -2.42 -6.25
N PHE A 118 -2.86 -2.64 -6.33
CA PHE A 118 -2.23 -3.93 -6.08
C PHE A 118 -1.28 -3.84 -4.89
N SER A 119 -1.21 -4.91 -4.10
CA SER A 119 -0.18 -5.11 -3.08
C SER A 119 0.40 -6.51 -3.13
N ARG A 120 1.65 -6.65 -2.71
CA ARG A 120 2.22 -7.95 -2.39
C ARG A 120 1.53 -8.53 -1.16
N ILE A 121 1.43 -9.85 -1.14
CA ILE A 121 0.89 -10.61 -0.02
C ILE A 121 1.96 -10.71 1.08
N ASP A 122 1.53 -10.65 2.34
CA ASP A 122 2.36 -10.62 3.56
C ASP A 122 3.33 -9.42 3.66
N GLU A 123 3.26 -8.47 2.74
CA GLU A 123 3.99 -7.21 2.83
C GLU A 123 3.16 -6.19 3.62
N ILE A 124 3.84 -5.48 4.53
CA ILE A 124 3.24 -4.38 5.28
C ILE A 124 3.48 -3.10 4.51
N VAL A 125 2.39 -2.48 4.05
CA VAL A 125 2.43 -1.14 3.47
C VAL A 125 2.13 -0.15 4.58
N SER A 126 3.05 0.78 4.83
CA SER A 126 2.88 1.88 5.78
C SER A 126 2.88 3.20 5.03
N LEU A 127 1.81 3.97 5.17
CA LEU A 127 1.65 5.29 4.60
C LEU A 127 1.63 6.29 5.74
N ASP A 128 2.70 7.06 5.87
CA ASP A 128 2.89 8.05 6.93
C ASP A 128 3.23 9.45 6.39
N ASN A 129 3.39 9.61 5.07
CA ASN A 129 3.57 10.91 4.40
C ASN A 129 2.24 11.47 3.87
N GLY A 130 1.38 11.82 4.81
CA GLY A 130 0.04 12.31 4.51
C GLY A 130 -0.78 12.53 5.77
N ILE A 131 -2.05 12.87 5.58
CA ILE A 131 -3.03 12.95 6.66
C ILE A 131 -4.29 12.21 6.21
N GLY A 132 -4.83 11.41 7.11
CA GLY A 132 -6.11 10.75 6.96
C GLY A 132 -7.27 11.59 7.47
N ILE A 133 -8.44 11.41 6.86
CA ILE A 133 -9.72 12.01 7.25
C ILE A 133 -10.73 10.90 7.51
N ILE A 134 -11.51 11.06 8.57
CA ILE A 134 -12.66 10.22 8.90
C ILE A 134 -13.92 11.02 8.58
N HIS A 135 -14.70 10.54 7.62
CA HIS A 135 -15.93 11.16 7.14
C HIS A 135 -17.16 10.38 7.60
N ASP A 136 -18.09 11.05 8.26
CA ASP A 136 -19.38 10.48 8.69
C ASP A 136 -20.38 10.57 7.54
N LEU A 137 -20.65 9.44 6.88
CA LEU A 137 -21.52 9.37 5.69
C LEU A 137 -22.97 9.79 6.00
N LYS A 138 -23.42 9.60 7.26
CA LYS A 138 -24.78 9.95 7.68
C LYS A 138 -24.94 11.44 7.92
N ALA A 139 -23.95 12.07 8.54
CA ALA A 139 -23.95 13.51 8.80
C ALA A 139 -23.39 14.34 7.63
N ASN A 140 -22.76 13.68 6.65
CA ASN A 140 -22.06 14.28 5.52
C ASN A 140 -21.04 15.35 5.98
N GLN A 141 -20.19 14.96 6.93
CA GLN A 141 -19.18 15.85 7.51
C GLN A 141 -17.93 15.07 7.92
N ASP A 142 -16.77 15.72 7.84
CA ASP A 142 -15.52 15.20 8.40
C ASP A 142 -15.57 15.30 9.93
N VAL A 143 -15.30 14.20 10.64
CA VAL A 143 -15.45 14.09 12.10
C VAL A 143 -14.15 13.81 12.85
N GLY A 144 -13.10 13.43 12.13
CA GLY A 144 -11.79 13.13 12.69
C GLY A 144 -10.69 13.09 11.63
N THR A 145 -9.46 13.01 12.08
CA THR A 145 -8.27 12.84 11.24
C THR A 145 -7.38 11.73 11.81
N PHE A 146 -6.44 11.19 11.04
CA PHE A 146 -5.43 10.23 11.50
C PHE A 146 -4.12 10.45 10.76
N GLU A 147 -3.00 9.93 11.27
CA GLU A 147 -1.67 10.28 10.76
C GLU A 147 -1.07 9.21 9.85
N THR A 148 -1.40 7.96 10.12
CA THR A 148 -0.79 6.81 9.46
C THR A 148 -1.87 5.80 9.07
N LEU A 149 -1.75 5.27 7.86
CA LEU A 149 -2.48 4.11 7.38
C LEU A 149 -1.48 2.96 7.19
N VAL A 150 -1.70 1.85 7.87
CA VAL A 150 -0.92 0.62 7.67
C VAL A 150 -1.84 -0.48 7.18
N PHE A 151 -1.46 -1.20 6.14
CA PHE A 151 -2.24 -2.36 5.70
C PHE A 151 -1.38 -3.50 5.20
N CYS A 152 -1.93 -4.72 5.33
CA CYS A 152 -1.26 -5.95 4.92
C CYS A 152 -2.31 -7.00 4.55
N VAL A 153 -2.07 -7.75 3.48
CA VAL A 153 -2.91 -8.88 3.06
C VAL A 153 -2.26 -10.17 3.50
N LYS A 154 -2.89 -10.92 4.41
CA LYS A 154 -2.32 -12.16 4.96
C LYS A 154 -2.45 -13.32 3.97
N LYS A 155 -1.37 -14.06 3.75
CA LYS A 155 -1.31 -15.20 2.82
C LYS A 155 -2.28 -16.32 3.16
N ASN A 156 -2.40 -16.66 4.44
CA ASN A 156 -3.14 -17.86 4.86
C ASN A 156 -4.66 -17.65 4.98
N THR A 157 -5.09 -16.43 5.28
CA THR A 157 -6.51 -16.12 5.53
C THR A 157 -7.15 -15.30 4.42
N ASN A 158 -6.36 -14.72 3.51
CA ASN A 158 -6.78 -13.66 2.58
C ASN A 158 -7.42 -12.47 3.32
N GLU A 159 -7.22 -12.36 4.62
CA GLU A 159 -7.71 -11.23 5.38
C GLU A 159 -6.77 -10.07 5.16
N THR A 160 -7.37 -8.91 4.93
CA THR A 160 -6.63 -7.65 4.85
C THR A 160 -6.85 -6.91 6.16
N HIS A 161 -5.76 -6.62 6.85
CA HIS A 161 -5.75 -5.80 8.05
C HIS A 161 -5.46 -4.36 7.65
N PHE A 162 -6.22 -3.43 8.22
CA PHE A 162 -6.03 -1.99 8.06
C PHE A 162 -5.97 -1.35 9.43
N ASP A 163 -4.82 -0.78 9.74
CA ASP A 163 -4.61 -0.03 10.97
C ASP A 163 -4.58 1.46 10.62
N ILE A 164 -5.42 2.24 11.29
CA ILE A 164 -5.32 3.70 11.30
C ILE A 164 -4.78 4.13 12.66
N LEU A 165 -3.75 4.97 12.63
CA LEU A 165 -2.99 5.33 13.83
C LEU A 165 -3.08 6.83 14.12
N ASP A 166 -2.99 7.16 15.40
CA ASP A 166 -2.97 8.53 15.93
C ASP A 166 -4.18 9.36 15.49
N ILE A 167 -5.36 8.78 15.74
CA ILE A 167 -6.63 9.45 15.48
C ILE A 167 -6.73 10.70 16.35
N LEU A 168 -7.25 11.78 15.77
CA LEU A 168 -7.72 12.96 16.46
C LEU A 168 -9.18 13.13 16.08
N SER A 169 -10.05 12.84 17.04
CA SER A 169 -11.48 13.00 16.87
C SER A 169 -11.91 14.42 17.23
N GLY A 170 -12.62 15.09 16.32
CA GLY A 170 -13.07 16.46 16.53
C GLY A 170 -14.36 16.58 17.33
N VAL A 171 -15.33 15.71 17.06
CA VAL A 171 -16.72 15.86 17.58
C VAL A 171 -17.30 14.56 18.12
N ARG A 172 -16.85 13.39 17.63
CA ARG A 172 -17.35 12.08 18.06
C ARG A 172 -16.35 11.36 18.94
N SER A 173 -16.86 10.48 19.81
CA SER A 173 -16.00 9.62 20.61
C SER A 173 -15.45 8.48 19.76
N MET A 174 -14.27 7.96 20.11
CA MET A 174 -13.73 6.73 19.53
C MET A 174 -14.72 5.56 19.63
N LYS A 175 -15.54 5.55 20.69
CA LYS A 175 -16.58 4.54 20.88
C LYS A 175 -17.64 4.58 19.76
N ASP A 176 -18.06 5.77 19.31
CA ASP A 176 -19.01 5.90 18.20
C ASP A 176 -18.46 5.30 16.89
N LEU A 177 -17.13 5.34 16.71
CA LEU A 177 -16.44 4.78 15.55
C LEU A 177 -16.37 3.26 15.62
N LEU A 178 -16.15 2.71 16.81
CA LEU A 178 -16.10 1.26 17.06
C LEU A 178 -17.50 0.60 17.02
N ASP A 179 -18.53 1.29 17.50
CA ASP A 179 -19.89 0.76 17.60
C ASP A 179 -20.57 0.63 16.21
N ASP A 180 -20.30 1.54 15.27
CA ASP A 180 -20.83 1.50 13.89
C ASP A 180 -19.79 1.96 12.86
N PRO A 181 -18.77 1.13 12.57
CA PRO A 181 -17.69 1.49 11.66
C PRO A 181 -18.16 1.63 10.20
N THR A 182 -19.26 0.95 9.83
CA THR A 182 -19.82 0.96 8.47
C THR A 182 -20.38 2.32 8.07
N ARG A 183 -20.63 3.20 9.04
CA ARG A 183 -21.08 4.58 8.86
C ARG A 183 -19.99 5.52 8.33
N TYR A 184 -18.73 5.14 8.47
CA TYR A 184 -17.61 6.04 8.21
C TYR A 184 -16.87 5.63 6.93
N ARG A 185 -16.44 6.65 6.19
CA ARG A 185 -15.44 6.52 5.14
C ARG A 185 -14.13 7.09 5.66
N PHE A 186 -13.06 6.37 5.38
CA PHE A 186 -11.71 6.78 5.72
C PHE A 186 -11.00 7.12 4.42
N SER A 187 -10.35 8.28 4.37
CA SER A 187 -9.60 8.74 3.20
C SER A 187 -8.21 9.16 3.65
N TYR A 188 -7.17 8.47 3.19
CA TYR A 188 -5.77 8.84 3.44
C TYR A 188 -5.17 9.56 2.24
N TYR A 189 -4.68 10.79 2.45
CA TYR A 189 -4.12 11.63 1.41
C TYR A 189 -2.59 11.47 1.41
N ALA A 190 -2.08 10.53 0.62
CA ALA A 190 -0.65 10.27 0.48
C ALA A 190 -0.02 11.27 -0.48
N LEU A 191 0.79 12.19 0.07
CA LEU A 191 1.34 13.33 -0.67
C LEU A 191 2.56 12.94 -1.52
N ASP A 192 3.30 11.93 -1.10
CA ASP A 192 4.44 11.37 -1.82
C ASP A 192 4.04 10.68 -3.13
N THR A 193 2.94 9.95 -3.10
CA THR A 193 2.40 9.17 -4.21
C THR A 193 1.28 9.88 -4.94
N GLN A 194 0.91 11.10 -4.52
CA GLN A 194 -0.19 11.90 -5.08
C GLN A 194 -1.50 11.10 -5.21
N THR A 195 -1.77 10.26 -4.20
CA THR A 195 -2.87 9.28 -4.21
C THR A 195 -3.72 9.43 -2.96
N ILE A 196 -5.04 9.38 -3.13
CA ILE A 196 -6.01 9.27 -2.05
C ILE A 196 -6.41 7.80 -1.93
N TYR A 197 -6.16 7.20 -0.78
CA TYR A 197 -6.62 5.85 -0.44
C TYR A 197 -7.93 5.96 0.31
N GLU A 198 -9.01 5.49 -0.28
CA GLU A 198 -10.34 5.54 0.33
C GLU A 198 -10.83 4.17 0.68
N PHE A 199 -11.38 4.03 1.87
CA PHE A 199 -11.89 2.75 2.31
C PHE A 199 -13.10 2.86 3.23
N ILE A 200 -13.93 1.82 3.17
CA ILE A 200 -15.12 1.64 4.00
C ILE A 200 -15.08 0.23 4.60
N VAL A 201 -15.47 0.13 5.86
CA VAL A 201 -15.62 -1.18 6.52
C VAL A 201 -16.87 -1.86 5.99
N LEU A 202 -16.75 -3.10 5.53
CA LEU A 202 -17.89 -3.89 5.07
C LEU A 202 -18.70 -4.42 6.26
N GLU A 203 -19.98 -4.75 6.04
CA GLU A 203 -20.82 -5.30 7.13
C GLU A 203 -20.25 -6.60 7.71
N SER A 204 -19.58 -7.42 6.90
CA SER A 204 -18.86 -8.62 7.33
C SER A 204 -17.65 -8.32 8.21
N GLY A 205 -17.13 -7.10 8.17
CA GLY A 205 -16.03 -6.60 8.99
C GLY A 205 -16.48 -5.91 10.29
N ARG A 206 -17.76 -6.05 10.69
CA ARG A 206 -18.26 -5.53 11.98
C ARG A 206 -17.55 -6.24 13.15
N GLY A 207 -16.46 -5.64 13.60
CA GLY A 207 -15.59 -6.18 14.65
C GLY A 207 -14.29 -5.38 14.75
N VAL A 208 -14.42 -4.05 14.72
CA VAL A 208 -13.28 -3.14 14.76
C VAL A 208 -12.69 -3.15 16.17
N LEU A 209 -11.37 -3.33 16.25
CA LEU A 209 -10.66 -3.42 17.51
C LEU A 209 -9.92 -2.11 17.77
N ALA A 210 -10.10 -1.56 18.98
CA ALA A 210 -9.14 -0.60 19.49
C ALA A 210 -7.80 -1.31 19.66
N LEU A 211 -6.73 -0.69 19.19
CA LEU A 211 -5.38 -1.19 19.42
C LEU A 211 -4.94 -0.73 20.80
N ASP A 212 -4.65 -1.70 21.68
CA ASP A 212 -3.97 -1.46 22.96
C ASP A 212 -2.47 -1.26 22.69
N GLU A 213 -1.80 -0.40 23.48
CA GLU A 213 -0.44 0.25 23.37
C GLU A 213 0.78 -0.60 22.88
N THR A 214 0.60 -1.58 22.01
CA THR A 214 1.58 -2.64 21.68
C THR A 214 2.28 -2.43 20.34
N LEU A 215 1.88 -1.40 19.57
CA LEU A 215 2.66 -0.91 18.44
C LEU A 215 3.55 0.23 18.95
N GLU A 216 4.83 -0.07 19.15
CA GLU A 216 5.83 0.88 19.67
C GLU A 216 5.69 2.27 19.04
N GLY A 217 5.29 3.26 19.85
CA GLY A 217 5.31 4.68 19.46
C GLY A 217 3.98 5.31 19.02
N HIS A 218 2.86 4.58 19.02
CA HIS A 218 1.54 5.14 18.66
C HIS A 218 0.61 5.31 19.86
N SER A 219 -0.25 6.33 19.81
CA SER A 219 -1.18 6.68 20.89
C SER A 219 -2.39 5.72 21.02
N ASP A 220 -3.06 5.76 22.18
CA ASP A 220 -4.34 5.07 22.53
C ASP A 220 -5.49 5.30 21.54
N GLN A 221 -5.31 6.15 20.53
CA GLN A 221 -6.31 6.49 19.52
C GLN A 221 -6.01 5.77 18.20
N SER A 222 -5.79 4.47 18.26
CA SER A 222 -5.47 3.64 17.09
C SER A 222 -6.51 2.53 16.92
N ILE A 223 -6.82 2.18 15.67
CA ILE A 223 -7.89 1.23 15.35
C ILE A 223 -7.41 0.24 14.30
N ARG A 224 -7.73 -1.04 14.51
CA ARG A 224 -7.63 -2.10 13.51
C ARG A 224 -8.99 -2.45 12.93
N MET A 225 -9.06 -2.44 11.60
CA MET A 225 -10.20 -2.84 10.79
C MET A 225 -9.84 -4.06 9.94
N ASN A 226 -10.82 -4.93 9.76
CA ASN A 226 -10.75 -6.08 8.86
C ASN A 226 -11.86 -5.96 7.82
N HIS A 227 -11.69 -6.62 6.67
CA HIS A 227 -12.69 -6.65 5.59
C HIS A 227 -13.16 -5.25 5.18
N VAL A 228 -12.24 -4.44 4.68
CA VAL A 228 -12.59 -3.15 4.07
C VAL A 228 -12.63 -3.30 2.56
N GLN A 229 -13.47 -2.50 1.92
CA GLN A 229 -13.32 -2.19 0.50
C GLN A 229 -12.43 -0.95 0.38
N MET A 230 -11.39 -1.03 -0.43
CA MET A 230 -10.46 0.07 -0.65
C MET A 230 -10.36 0.40 -2.14
N GLU A 231 -10.36 1.68 -2.45
CA GLU A 231 -10.20 2.23 -3.79
C GLU A 231 -9.18 3.37 -3.73
N ILE A 232 -8.56 3.69 -4.86
CA ILE A 232 -7.62 4.80 -4.97
C ILE A 232 -8.11 5.86 -5.94
N ARG A 233 -7.81 7.13 -5.64
CA ARG A 233 -8.14 8.28 -6.49
C ARG A 233 -6.95 9.22 -6.61
N SER A 234 -6.88 9.96 -7.71
CA SER A 234 -5.86 11.00 -7.88
C SER A 234 -6.14 12.22 -6.99
N LEU A 235 -5.07 12.75 -6.36
CA LEU A 235 -5.11 13.92 -5.50
C LEU A 235 -5.59 15.19 -6.23
N GLU A 236 -5.42 15.26 -7.55
CA GLU A 236 -5.74 16.43 -8.38
C GLU A 236 -7.23 16.84 -8.32
N THR A 237 -8.09 15.94 -7.86
CA THR A 237 -9.53 16.11 -7.81
C THR A 237 -10.02 16.99 -6.64
N GLU A 238 -9.19 17.29 -5.62
CA GLU A 238 -9.62 17.97 -4.39
C GLU A 238 -8.68 19.12 -3.92
N LYS A 239 -8.27 20.00 -4.84
CA LYS A 239 -7.25 21.06 -4.60
C LYS A 239 -7.38 21.84 -3.27
N ASP A 240 -8.58 22.32 -2.93
CA ASP A 240 -8.77 23.10 -1.70
C ASP A 240 -8.51 22.28 -0.42
N LYS A 241 -8.87 20.99 -0.44
CA LYS A 241 -8.67 20.09 0.69
C LYS A 241 -7.20 19.68 0.78
N VAL A 242 -6.56 19.44 -0.36
CA VAL A 242 -5.13 19.11 -0.46
C VAL A 242 -4.25 20.17 0.20
N LEU A 243 -4.51 21.46 -0.01
CA LEU A 243 -3.72 22.54 0.64
C LEU A 243 -3.77 22.47 2.17
N LEU A 244 -4.91 22.09 2.75
CA LEU A 244 -5.04 21.92 4.21
C LEU A 244 -4.27 20.68 4.69
N ILE A 245 -4.28 19.62 3.90
CA ILE A 245 -3.53 18.39 4.17
C ILE A 245 -2.02 18.63 4.09
N GLU A 246 -1.55 19.35 3.08
CA GLU A 246 -0.13 19.74 2.94
C GLU A 246 0.33 20.52 4.17
N LYS A 247 -0.41 21.55 4.57
CA LYS A 247 -0.10 22.33 5.78
C LYS A 247 -0.07 21.48 7.05
N ALA A 248 -1.01 20.55 7.21
CA ALA A 248 -1.02 19.64 8.36
C ALA A 248 0.15 18.63 8.31
N ASN A 249 0.56 18.18 7.14
CA ASN A 249 1.72 17.31 6.98
C ASN A 249 3.04 18.06 7.23
N GLU A 250 3.15 19.32 6.83
CA GLU A 250 4.31 20.18 7.13
C GLU A 250 4.50 20.38 8.64
N THR A 251 3.41 20.66 9.37
CA THR A 251 3.48 20.81 10.84
C THR A 251 3.77 19.48 11.53
N LYS A 252 3.24 18.36 11.03
CA LYS A 252 3.61 17.01 11.47
C LYS A 252 5.10 16.73 11.30
N ASN A 253 5.66 17.02 10.12
CA ASN A 253 7.08 16.79 9.84
C ASN A 253 7.98 17.69 10.69
N THR A 254 7.54 18.93 10.95
CA THR A 254 8.21 19.84 11.87
C THR A 254 8.24 19.26 13.29
N LEU A 255 7.09 18.77 13.79
CA LEU A 255 6.99 18.13 15.10
C LEU A 255 7.89 16.87 15.20
N ARG A 256 7.88 16.00 14.18
CA ARG A 256 8.73 14.80 14.12
C ARG A 256 10.23 15.12 14.14
N GLY A 257 10.62 16.30 13.66
CA GLY A 257 12.00 16.78 13.69
C GLY A 257 12.45 17.34 15.04
N VAL A 258 11.55 17.48 16.00
CA VAL A 258 11.80 18.06 17.32
C VAL A 258 11.77 16.96 18.39
N ALA A 259 12.77 16.95 19.28
CA ALA A 259 12.82 15.98 20.36
C ALA A 259 11.69 16.21 21.39
N SER A 260 11.21 15.14 22.01
CA SER A 260 10.09 15.21 22.96
C SER A 260 10.41 15.99 24.24
N ASP A 261 11.70 16.18 24.55
CA ASP A 261 12.21 16.96 25.68
C ASP A 261 12.52 18.43 25.33
N ASP A 262 12.29 18.86 24.09
CA ASP A 262 12.43 20.25 23.67
C ASP A 262 11.41 21.14 24.40
N PHE A 263 11.85 22.32 24.87
CA PHE A 263 11.01 23.27 25.59
C PHE A 263 9.83 23.82 24.77
N LEU A 264 9.89 23.73 23.44
CA LEU A 264 8.83 24.11 22.51
C LEU A 264 8.02 22.93 21.99
N HIS A 265 8.33 21.68 22.38
CA HIS A 265 7.64 20.49 21.88
C HIS A 265 6.11 20.60 22.02
N SER A 266 5.62 21.08 23.18
CA SER A 266 4.18 21.30 23.40
C SER A 266 3.57 22.30 22.42
N GLN A 267 4.30 23.35 22.04
CA GLN A 267 3.83 24.32 21.04
C GLN A 267 3.74 23.70 19.65
N TYR A 268 4.70 22.85 19.27
CA TYR A 268 4.63 22.12 17.99
C TYR A 268 3.46 21.12 17.96
N VAL A 269 3.18 20.44 19.08
CA VAL A 269 2.00 19.58 19.21
C VAL A 269 0.71 20.39 19.05
N GLU A 270 0.60 21.55 19.69
CA GLU A 270 -0.56 22.44 19.55
C GLU A 270 -0.74 22.94 18.11
N GLN A 271 0.35 23.33 17.44
CA GLN A 271 0.32 23.77 16.04
C GLN A 271 -0.16 22.65 15.11
N PHE A 272 0.34 21.43 15.31
CA PHE A 272 -0.06 20.29 14.52
C PHE A 272 -1.54 19.94 14.74
N ASN A 273 -1.97 19.87 16.01
CA ASN A 273 -3.38 19.64 16.33
C ASN A 273 -4.29 20.74 15.76
N SER A 274 -3.87 22.01 15.84
CA SER A 274 -4.61 23.12 15.23
C SER A 274 -4.75 22.96 13.72
N ALA A 275 -3.70 22.54 13.01
CA ALA A 275 -3.76 22.30 11.58
C ALA A 275 -4.74 21.16 11.23
N ARG A 276 -4.79 20.10 12.05
CA ARG A 276 -5.77 19.01 11.90
C ARG A 276 -7.21 19.48 12.18
N PHE A 277 -7.42 20.34 13.18
CA PHE A 277 -8.74 20.92 13.45
C PHE A 277 -9.21 21.90 12.36
N ASP A 278 -8.31 22.62 11.71
CA ASP A 278 -8.65 23.50 10.59
C ASP A 278 -9.28 22.71 9.44
N ILE A 279 -8.80 21.48 9.15
CA ILE A 279 -9.41 20.57 8.16
C ILE A 279 -10.88 20.30 8.51
N LEU A 280 -11.14 19.90 9.75
CA LEU A 280 -12.49 19.57 10.23
C LEU A 280 -13.43 20.78 10.21
N LYS A 281 -12.92 21.95 10.62
CA LYS A 281 -13.69 23.20 10.66
C LYS A 281 -14.15 23.64 9.27
N VAL A 282 -13.28 23.53 8.26
CA VAL A 282 -13.64 23.84 6.87
C VAL A 282 -14.72 22.88 6.36
N SER A 283 -14.63 21.59 6.69
CA SER A 283 -15.69 20.63 6.35
C SER A 283 -17.01 20.97 7.03
N GLU A 284 -17.01 21.32 8.31
CA GLU A 284 -18.21 21.67 9.05
C GLU A 284 -18.91 22.91 8.43
N GLN A 285 -18.14 23.93 8.06
CA GLN A 285 -18.66 25.12 7.40
C GLN A 285 -19.26 24.80 6.03
N LYS A 286 -18.62 23.93 5.23
CA LYS A 286 -19.14 23.46 3.93
C LYS A 286 -20.46 22.69 4.12
N ALA A 287 -20.53 21.79 5.09
CA ALA A 287 -21.73 21.02 5.40
C ALA A 287 -22.90 21.93 5.84
N LYS A 288 -22.64 22.89 6.74
CA LYS A 288 -23.65 23.89 7.16
C LYS A 288 -24.16 24.73 5.98
N LYS A 289 -23.25 25.17 5.10
CA LYS A 289 -23.63 25.93 3.90
C LYS A 289 -24.51 25.10 2.96
N ALA A 290 -24.16 23.85 2.70
CA ALA A 290 -24.95 22.95 1.85
C ALA A 290 -26.36 22.69 2.44
N GLN A 291 -26.45 22.45 3.76
CA GLN A 291 -27.74 22.29 4.44
C GLN A 291 -28.61 23.55 4.35
N MET A 292 -28.02 24.74 4.49
CA MET A 292 -28.74 25.99 4.29
C MET A 292 -29.24 26.12 2.84
N MET A 293 -28.39 25.88 1.84
CA MET A 293 -28.78 25.95 0.43
C MET A 293 -29.94 25.02 0.08
N ASN A 294 -29.93 23.77 0.57
CA ASN A 294 -31.03 22.83 0.33
C ASN A 294 -32.36 23.33 0.92
N LYS A 295 -32.34 23.88 2.15
CA LYS A 295 -33.54 24.45 2.78
C LYS A 295 -34.10 25.64 2.00
N TYR A 296 -33.25 26.42 1.33
CA TYR A 296 -33.69 27.55 0.49
C TYR A 296 -34.16 27.08 -0.90
N ALA A 297 -33.55 26.05 -1.48
CA ALA A 297 -34.02 25.45 -2.72
C ALA A 297 -35.43 24.84 -2.57
N ASP A 298 -35.70 24.23 -1.41
CA ASP A 298 -37.05 23.73 -1.07
C ASP A 298 -38.08 24.87 -0.95
N LEU A 299 -37.66 26.10 -0.62
CA LEU A 299 -38.55 27.27 -0.52
C LEU A 299 -38.82 27.93 -1.88
N GLU A 300 -37.90 27.85 -2.84
CA GLU A 300 -38.09 28.41 -4.20
C GLU A 300 -38.96 27.52 -5.12
N LEU A 301 -39.22 26.27 -4.71
CA LEU A 301 -40.10 25.33 -5.42
C LEU A 301 -41.58 25.42 -5.00
N PHE A 302 -41.96 26.34 -4.09
CA PHE A 302 -43.33 26.61 -3.67
C PHE A 302 -43.85 27.98 -4.16
#